data_AF-A0A939D5E8-F1
#
_entry.id   AF-A0A939D5E8-F1
#
_cell.length_a   1.000
_cell.length_b   1.000
_cell.length_c   1.000
_cell.angle_alpha   90.00
_cell.angle_beta   90.00
_cell.angle_gamma   90.00
#
_symmetry.space_group_name_H-M   'P 1'
#
loop_
_entity.id
_entity.type
_entity.pdbx_description
1 polymer ?
#
loop_
_entity_poly.entity_id
_entity_poly.type
_entity_poly.pdbx_seq_one_letter_code
_entity_poly.pdbx_strand_id
1 'polypeptide(L)'
;MFLASSAKPIDDNIKNFVDEIEAQSPSLSVLAAREFRYSLRQTQVEVNIKKPRQFNVLEEFIIRAAIEFKPPPTEDELASILGLDSVFIKTTTTTLRSLQTLSPISPLTVTPEGRSFYEKGSVPQPPYPIQIYAITDPLSDKITFQSESLNETTINLPDLADFITIDHTIADIASLPLEEIQKSIQASGLALHVPEEGKIVTSCRVLASTQKIWTKISLFVIFDALEDKLSIQIRNGKQILESASNWLEFLHTEGKISLQALCKLSTETIDFEREVILKQKNTQIEARLENIRQKALEAATVNNLKIDNFTVVGEAIQLRDGQIAQAFIEVLNSAKSQVLIYSPWVNQAVVNEKFITLLQKLANRGVWILVGHGIARREEDENKPISPEVEKKLRAIKTPDGLPSVQVFWLGDSHIKEVIVDKEIHLCGSHNWLSYRGDYLPRGESVYKVTIPHQVQEAYEFLANRFQNHAQKLWQNALENRNSELAIESLCVWGALGMEDIALKEIQKNNWLELLPVWLNVAIQGLKSKNFSGDSASFKTALSLLSQVSIEEAFIELLQQGWRKVIGAIAINNPETAFNLLSDEVWAQFIRLKIVQESDSPNDLILYCI
;
A
#
# COMPACT_ATOMS: atom_id res chain seq x y z
N MET A 1 -27.57 0.47 33.12
CA MET A 1 -26.27 0.31 33.78
C MET A 1 -25.32 1.27 33.11
N PHE A 2 -24.70 2.18 33.85
CA PHE A 2 -23.62 3.02 33.31
C PHE A 2 -22.44 2.11 33.00
N LEU A 3 -22.07 1.96 31.73
CA LEU A 3 -20.81 1.33 31.33
C LEU A 3 -19.69 2.26 31.81
N ALA A 4 -19.13 1.95 32.97
CA ALA A 4 -17.91 2.60 33.42
C ALA A 4 -16.79 2.21 32.45
N SER A 5 -16.00 3.19 32.01
CA SER A 5 -14.76 2.93 31.24
C SER A 5 -13.90 1.95 32.03
N SER A 6 -13.79 0.72 31.55
CA SER A 6 -12.75 -0.19 32.01
C SER A 6 -11.45 0.34 31.42
N ALA A 7 -10.45 0.61 32.26
CA ALA A 7 -9.13 0.99 31.77
C ALA A 7 -8.66 -0.01 30.70
N LYS A 8 -8.21 0.49 29.55
CA LYS A 8 -7.68 -0.32 28.44
C LYS A 8 -6.65 -1.32 28.99
N PRO A 9 -6.74 -2.62 28.67
CA PRO A 9 -5.79 -3.62 29.15
C PRO A 9 -4.44 -3.45 28.41
N ILE A 10 -3.59 -2.57 28.97
CA ILE A 10 -2.27 -2.21 28.44
C ILE A 10 -1.22 -2.52 29.50
N ASP A 11 -0.28 -3.40 29.16
CA ASP A 11 0.87 -3.70 30.02
C ASP A 11 1.76 -2.45 30.21
N ASP A 12 2.16 -2.17 31.44
CA ASP A 12 2.89 -0.94 31.80
C ASP A 12 4.20 -0.75 31.01
N ASN A 13 4.88 -1.87 30.70
CA ASN A 13 6.18 -1.85 30.02
C ASN A 13 6.12 -1.38 28.56
N ILE A 14 4.94 -1.34 27.96
CA ILE A 14 4.75 -1.00 26.53
C ILE A 14 3.90 0.24 26.30
N LYS A 15 3.58 0.99 27.36
CA LYS A 15 2.85 2.26 27.25
C LYS A 15 3.53 3.25 26.30
N ASN A 16 4.85 3.37 26.36
CA ASN A 16 5.59 4.23 25.43
C ASN A 16 5.36 3.85 23.95
N PHE A 17 5.23 2.56 23.63
CA PHE A 17 4.91 2.12 22.27
C PHE A 17 3.46 2.41 21.90
N VAL A 18 2.54 2.37 22.85
CA VAL A 18 1.15 2.80 22.65
C VAL A 18 1.11 4.27 22.28
N ASP A 19 1.79 5.12 23.04
CA ASP A 19 1.86 6.56 22.78
C ASP A 19 2.50 6.84 21.40
N GLU A 20 3.57 6.10 21.04
CA GLU A 20 4.19 6.17 19.70
C GLU A 20 3.24 5.74 18.57
N ILE A 21 2.31 4.80 18.81
CA ILE A 21 1.29 4.38 17.81
C ILE A 21 0.24 5.47 17.65
N GLU A 22 -0.37 5.89 18.76
CA GLU A 22 -1.48 6.86 18.74
C GLU A 22 -1.00 8.25 18.26
N ALA A 23 0.29 8.57 18.42
CA ALA A 23 0.88 9.78 17.86
C ALA A 23 1.07 9.76 16.33
N GLN A 24 1.06 8.59 15.68
CA GLN A 24 1.22 8.50 14.21
C GLN A 24 0.03 9.07 13.46
N SER A 25 -1.17 8.91 14.01
CA SER A 25 -2.39 9.47 13.46
C SER A 25 -3.43 9.67 14.55
N PRO A 26 -4.14 10.82 14.57
CA PRO A 26 -5.26 11.04 15.49
C PRO A 26 -6.43 10.07 15.27
N SER A 27 -6.39 9.24 14.21
CA SER A 27 -7.37 8.19 13.98
C SER A 27 -7.10 6.89 14.70
N LEU A 28 -5.85 6.65 15.11
CA LEU A 28 -5.45 5.38 15.67
C LEU A 28 -5.64 5.41 17.18
N SER A 29 -6.24 4.36 17.71
CA SER A 29 -6.28 4.13 19.14
C SER A 29 -5.93 2.69 19.48
N VAL A 30 -5.01 2.50 20.42
CA VAL A 30 -4.70 1.16 20.92
C VAL A 30 -5.75 0.80 21.96
N LEU A 31 -6.48 -0.28 21.71
CA LEU A 31 -7.53 -0.78 22.61
C LEU A 31 -6.97 -1.78 23.64
N ALA A 32 -5.92 -2.51 23.28
CA ALA A 32 -5.20 -3.38 24.18
C ALA A 32 -3.73 -3.54 23.76
N ALA A 33 -2.86 -3.77 24.73
CA ALA A 33 -1.47 -4.10 24.46
C ALA A 33 -0.94 -5.07 25.52
N ARG A 34 -0.34 -6.19 25.10
CA ARG A 34 0.16 -7.22 26.01
C ARG A 34 1.48 -7.82 25.54
N GLU A 35 2.35 -8.16 26.48
CA GLU A 35 3.61 -8.84 26.20
C GLU A 35 3.48 -10.35 26.39
N PHE A 36 4.08 -11.11 25.47
CA PHE A 36 4.15 -12.56 25.52
C PHE A 36 5.59 -13.03 25.36
N ARG A 37 5.84 -14.26 25.78
CA ARG A 37 7.01 -15.02 25.32
C ARG A 37 6.59 -16.06 24.31
N TYR A 38 7.51 -16.42 23.42
CA TYR A 38 7.39 -17.62 22.59
C TYR A 38 8.77 -18.27 22.42
N SER A 39 8.81 -19.54 22.04
CA SER A 39 10.06 -20.29 21.92
C SER A 39 10.58 -20.32 20.48
N LEU A 40 11.78 -19.78 20.28
CA LEU A 40 12.63 -20.09 19.14
C LEU A 40 13.26 -21.47 19.32
N ARG A 41 13.58 -22.13 18.21
CA ARG A 41 14.31 -23.39 18.20
C ARG A 41 15.72 -23.16 17.67
N GLN A 42 16.72 -23.49 18.47
CA GLN A 42 18.14 -23.39 18.12
C GLN A 42 18.74 -24.77 17.96
N THR A 43 19.38 -25.03 16.83
CA THR A 43 20.06 -26.30 16.55
C THR A 43 21.48 -26.03 16.11
N GLN A 44 22.46 -26.65 16.76
CA GLN A 44 23.86 -26.54 16.35
C GLN A 44 24.10 -27.45 15.14
N VAL A 45 24.68 -26.89 14.09
CA VAL A 45 24.99 -27.60 12.85
C VAL A 45 26.44 -27.37 12.43
N GLU A 46 26.98 -28.32 11.67
CA GLU A 46 28.27 -28.19 11.01
C GLU A 46 28.06 -28.18 9.51
N VAL A 47 28.61 -27.16 8.85
CA VAL A 47 28.61 -27.02 7.39
C VAL A 47 30.01 -27.23 6.84
N ASN A 48 30.13 -28.04 5.80
CA ASN A 48 31.39 -28.21 5.09
C ASN A 48 31.47 -27.20 3.93
N ILE A 49 32.59 -26.48 3.84
CA ILE A 49 32.77 -25.43 2.84
C ILE A 49 33.92 -25.80 1.91
N LYS A 50 33.62 -25.82 0.62
CA LYS A 50 34.60 -25.90 -0.46
C LYS A 50 34.84 -24.49 -1.01
N LYS A 51 36.09 -24.09 -1.19
CA LYS A 51 36.44 -22.82 -1.85
C LYS A 51 37.69 -22.97 -2.72
N PRO A 52 37.88 -22.13 -3.74
CA PRO A 52 39.16 -22.09 -4.45
C PRO A 52 40.25 -21.54 -3.52
N ARG A 53 41.49 -22.02 -3.72
CA ARG A 53 42.71 -21.41 -3.19
C ARG A 53 43.67 -21.12 -4.33
N GLN A 54 44.51 -20.12 -4.16
CA GLN A 54 45.63 -19.87 -5.06
C GLN A 54 46.58 -21.06 -5.03
N PHE A 55 47.28 -21.30 -6.16
CA PHE A 55 48.43 -22.19 -6.15
C PHE A 55 49.47 -21.66 -5.16
N ASN A 56 50.16 -22.58 -4.48
CA ASN A 56 51.40 -22.18 -3.86
C ASN A 56 52.51 -22.06 -4.93
N VAL A 57 53.59 -21.35 -4.60
CA VAL A 57 54.69 -21.06 -5.53
C VAL A 57 55.26 -22.33 -6.18
N LEU A 58 55.37 -23.41 -5.41
CA LEU A 58 55.93 -24.68 -5.90
C LEU A 58 54.96 -25.40 -6.86
N GLU A 59 53.67 -25.41 -6.55
CA GLU A 59 52.63 -25.97 -7.42
C GLU A 59 52.56 -25.23 -8.76
N GLU A 60 52.57 -23.90 -8.72
CA GLU A 60 52.56 -23.07 -9.92
C GLU A 60 53.80 -23.34 -10.78
N PHE A 61 54.99 -23.39 -10.16
CA PHE A 61 56.23 -23.68 -10.88
C PHE A 61 56.22 -25.08 -11.50
N ILE A 62 55.74 -26.09 -10.79
CA ILE A 62 55.64 -27.47 -11.29
C ILE A 62 54.71 -27.54 -12.51
N ILE A 63 53.54 -26.90 -12.43
CA ILE A 63 52.57 -26.89 -13.54
C ILE A 63 53.14 -26.13 -14.74
N ARG A 64 53.78 -24.99 -14.49
CA ARG A 64 54.43 -24.19 -15.53
C ARG A 64 55.57 -24.96 -16.21
N ALA A 65 56.41 -25.63 -15.43
CA ALA A 65 57.48 -26.50 -15.94
C ALA A 65 56.92 -27.64 -16.82
N ALA A 66 55.81 -28.26 -16.40
CA ALA A 66 55.11 -29.29 -17.17
C ALA A 66 54.47 -28.77 -18.47
N ILE A 67 54.22 -27.45 -18.59
CA ILE A 67 53.70 -26.80 -19.80
C ILE A 67 54.81 -26.32 -20.73
N GLU A 68 55.86 -25.71 -20.17
CA GLU A 68 56.85 -24.94 -20.93
C GLU A 68 58.06 -25.79 -21.38
N PHE A 69 58.50 -26.76 -20.58
CA PHE A 69 59.64 -27.60 -20.96
C PHE A 69 59.28 -28.62 -22.04
N LYS A 70 60.18 -28.78 -23.02
CA LYS A 70 60.06 -29.75 -24.11
C LYS A 70 61.37 -30.54 -24.23
N PRO A 71 61.41 -31.85 -23.91
CA PRO A 71 60.31 -32.67 -23.36
C PRO A 71 59.92 -32.27 -21.92
N PRO A 72 58.72 -32.62 -21.43
CA PRO A 72 58.33 -32.35 -20.04
C PRO A 72 59.27 -33.06 -19.05
N PRO A 73 59.61 -32.44 -17.91
CA PRO A 73 60.60 -32.99 -16.99
C PRO A 73 60.02 -34.12 -16.14
N THR A 74 60.89 -34.99 -15.63
CA THR A 74 60.59 -35.89 -14.51
C THR A 74 60.69 -35.16 -13.16
N GLU A 75 60.18 -35.78 -12.09
CA GLU A 75 60.24 -35.21 -10.74
C GLU A 75 61.66 -35.00 -10.25
N ASP A 76 62.58 -35.93 -10.55
CA ASP A 76 63.97 -35.86 -10.11
C ASP A 76 64.78 -34.82 -10.92
N GLU A 77 64.50 -34.68 -12.22
CA GLU A 77 65.09 -33.63 -13.06
C GLU A 77 64.65 -32.24 -12.60
N LEU A 78 63.36 -32.06 -12.32
CA LEU A 78 62.83 -30.78 -11.85
C LEU A 78 63.36 -30.42 -10.46
N ALA A 79 63.51 -31.40 -9.56
CA ALA A 79 64.14 -31.22 -8.27
C ALA A 79 65.59 -30.74 -8.39
N SER A 80 66.36 -31.37 -9.29
CA SER A 80 67.75 -31.00 -9.59
C SER A 80 67.87 -29.57 -10.15
N ILE A 81 67.02 -29.19 -11.11
CA ILE A 81 67.00 -27.85 -11.71
C ILE A 81 66.69 -26.77 -10.65
N LEU A 82 65.78 -27.06 -9.73
CA LEU A 82 65.38 -26.15 -8.66
C LEU A 82 66.34 -26.12 -7.47
N GLY A 83 67.30 -27.04 -7.39
CA GLY A 83 68.16 -27.22 -6.22
C GLY A 83 67.39 -27.64 -4.96
N LEU A 84 66.24 -28.32 -5.12
CA LEU A 84 65.38 -28.78 -4.05
C LEU A 84 65.52 -30.29 -3.84
N ASP A 85 65.22 -30.76 -2.62
CA ASP A 85 65.10 -32.20 -2.38
C ASP A 85 63.91 -32.77 -3.18
N SER A 86 64.13 -33.89 -3.87
CA SER A 86 63.12 -34.60 -4.66
C SER A 86 61.84 -34.93 -3.88
N VAL A 87 61.92 -35.08 -2.55
CA VAL A 87 60.77 -35.32 -1.67
C VAL A 87 59.74 -34.19 -1.76
N PHE A 88 60.17 -32.92 -1.86
CA PHE A 88 59.25 -31.78 -1.97
C PHE A 88 58.50 -31.77 -3.31
N ILE A 89 59.20 -32.09 -4.41
CA ILE A 89 58.58 -32.20 -5.74
C ILE A 89 57.58 -33.36 -5.75
N LYS A 90 57.99 -34.54 -5.27
CA LYS A 90 57.14 -35.76 -5.21
C LYS A 90 55.88 -35.56 -4.36
N THR A 91 55.99 -34.88 -3.22
CA THR A 91 54.84 -34.60 -2.34
C THR A 91 53.87 -33.63 -3.02
N THR A 92 54.40 -32.60 -3.68
CA THR A 92 53.59 -31.58 -4.36
C THR A 92 52.92 -32.16 -5.61
N THR A 93 53.63 -32.95 -6.43
CA THR A 93 53.05 -33.62 -7.61
C THR A 93 52.01 -34.65 -7.22
N THR A 94 52.19 -35.36 -6.09
CA THR A 94 51.16 -36.26 -5.53
C THR A 94 49.87 -35.50 -5.20
N THR A 95 50.00 -34.33 -4.56
CA THR A 95 48.84 -33.47 -4.26
C THR A 95 48.16 -33.00 -5.54
N LEU A 96 48.92 -32.50 -6.51
CA LEU A 96 48.39 -32.05 -7.80
C LEU A 96 47.74 -33.18 -8.62
N ARG A 97 48.26 -34.41 -8.56
CA ARG A 97 47.62 -35.60 -9.17
C ARG A 97 46.31 -35.96 -8.48
N SER A 98 46.24 -35.87 -7.15
CA SER A 98 44.99 -36.12 -6.40
C SER A 98 43.89 -35.11 -6.76
N LEU A 99 44.27 -33.90 -7.16
CA LEU A 99 43.39 -32.86 -7.68
C LEU A 99 43.15 -32.98 -9.19
N GLN A 100 43.66 -34.03 -9.84
CA GLN A 100 43.61 -34.27 -11.28
C GLN A 100 44.25 -33.15 -12.12
N THR A 101 45.14 -32.33 -11.55
CA THR A 101 45.86 -31.26 -12.23
C THR A 101 47.01 -31.80 -13.09
N LEU A 102 47.64 -32.90 -12.68
CA LEU A 102 48.73 -33.57 -13.39
C LEU A 102 48.34 -35.01 -13.76
N SER A 103 48.91 -35.51 -14.86
CA SER A 103 48.81 -36.91 -15.26
C SER A 103 49.38 -37.85 -14.19
N PRO A 104 48.80 -39.05 -14.01
CA PRO A 104 49.28 -40.03 -13.04
C PRO A 104 50.66 -40.63 -13.39
N ILE A 105 51.14 -40.45 -14.64
CA ILE A 105 52.35 -41.09 -15.16
C ILE A 105 53.43 -40.02 -15.42
N SER A 106 54.70 -40.38 -15.18
CA SER A 106 55.87 -39.58 -15.55
C SER A 106 56.15 -39.67 -17.06
N PRO A 107 56.58 -38.60 -17.76
CA PRO A 107 56.99 -37.28 -17.27
C PRO A 107 55.82 -36.37 -16.88
N LEU A 108 56.12 -35.29 -16.14
CA LEU A 108 55.12 -34.35 -15.61
C LEU A 108 54.35 -33.68 -16.75
N THR A 109 53.09 -34.08 -16.93
CA THR A 109 52.19 -33.56 -17.96
C THR A 109 50.92 -33.03 -17.31
N VAL A 110 50.45 -31.87 -17.76
CA VAL A 110 49.24 -31.22 -17.24
C VAL A 110 48.01 -31.77 -17.94
N THR A 111 46.97 -32.10 -17.18
CA THR A 111 45.67 -32.52 -17.72
C THR A 111 44.89 -31.33 -18.30
N PRO A 112 43.84 -31.57 -19.10
CA PRO A 112 42.93 -30.50 -19.53
C PRO A 112 42.36 -29.68 -18.34
N GLU A 113 41.96 -30.36 -17.26
CA GLU A 113 41.45 -29.75 -16.03
C GLU A 113 42.52 -28.92 -15.34
N GLY A 114 43.74 -29.45 -15.24
CA GLY A 114 44.87 -28.74 -14.64
C GLY A 114 45.27 -27.49 -15.41
N ARG A 115 45.16 -27.52 -16.74
CA ARG A 115 45.37 -26.34 -17.59
C ARG A 115 44.31 -25.28 -17.30
N SER A 116 43.04 -25.67 -17.16
CA SER A 116 41.96 -24.75 -16.79
C SER A 116 42.18 -24.14 -15.40
N PHE A 117 42.63 -24.93 -14.41
CA PHE A 117 42.96 -24.41 -13.07
C PHE A 117 44.12 -23.43 -13.11
N TYR A 118 45.18 -23.74 -13.87
CA TYR A 118 46.32 -22.86 -14.06
C TYR A 118 45.94 -21.52 -14.71
N GLU A 119 45.14 -21.54 -15.77
CA GLU A 119 44.62 -20.32 -16.42
C GLU A 119 43.76 -19.46 -15.47
N LYS A 120 43.04 -20.09 -14.54
CA LYS A 120 42.26 -19.44 -13.48
C LYS A 120 43.09 -19.04 -12.25
N GLY A 121 44.37 -19.41 -12.18
CA GLY A 121 45.27 -19.18 -11.05
C GLY A 121 44.88 -19.90 -9.75
N SER A 122 43.94 -20.85 -9.77
CA SER A 122 43.39 -21.43 -8.54
C SER A 122 43.02 -22.91 -8.64
N VAL A 123 43.07 -23.61 -7.51
CA VAL A 123 42.65 -25.01 -7.34
C VAL A 123 41.63 -25.17 -6.23
N PRO A 124 40.81 -26.23 -6.25
CA PRO A 124 39.91 -26.53 -5.14
C PRO A 124 40.67 -26.77 -3.83
N GLN A 125 40.30 -26.04 -2.78
CA GLN A 125 40.69 -26.40 -1.42
C GLN A 125 39.83 -27.59 -0.95
N PRO A 126 40.41 -28.57 -0.22
CA PRO A 126 39.64 -29.60 0.45
C PRO A 126 38.54 -28.98 1.32
N PRO A 127 37.31 -29.54 1.34
CA PRO A 127 36.25 -29.03 2.19
C PRO A 127 36.68 -28.99 3.65
N TYR A 128 36.37 -27.91 4.35
CA TYR A 128 36.62 -27.79 5.79
C TYR A 128 35.32 -27.46 6.55
N PRO A 129 35.16 -27.99 7.77
CA PRO A 129 33.94 -27.78 8.55
C PRO A 129 33.92 -26.42 9.25
N ILE A 130 32.75 -25.83 9.39
CA ILE A 130 32.45 -24.68 10.25
C ILE A 130 31.19 -25.00 11.06
N GLN A 131 31.21 -24.71 12.36
CA GLN A 131 30.04 -24.83 13.22
C GLN A 131 29.27 -23.52 13.29
N ILE A 132 27.96 -23.61 13.14
CA ILE A 132 27.02 -22.49 13.20
C ILE A 132 25.74 -22.94 13.90
N TYR A 133 24.87 -21.99 14.22
CA TYR A 133 23.58 -22.24 14.84
C TYR A 133 22.47 -21.91 13.85
N ALA A 134 21.56 -22.84 13.69
CA ALA A 134 20.35 -22.63 12.91
C ALA A 134 19.20 -22.29 13.85
N ILE A 135 18.56 -21.15 13.60
CA ILE A 135 17.50 -20.57 14.40
C ILE A 135 16.20 -20.64 13.59
N THR A 136 15.26 -21.37 14.14
CA THR A 136 13.93 -21.59 13.59
C THR A 136 12.93 -20.74 14.37
N ASP A 137 12.28 -19.81 13.68
CA ASP A 137 11.28 -18.91 14.23
C ASP A 137 9.87 -19.29 13.73
N PRO A 138 9.02 -19.84 14.61
CA PRO A 138 7.67 -20.29 14.23
C PRO A 138 6.68 -19.15 13.94
N LEU A 139 6.95 -17.90 14.33
CA LEU A 139 6.05 -16.77 14.03
C LEU A 139 6.34 -16.15 12.67
N SER A 140 7.60 -16.17 12.24
CA SER A 140 7.99 -15.67 10.91
C SER A 140 8.09 -16.76 9.85
N ASP A 141 7.95 -18.04 10.25
CA ASP A 141 8.14 -19.23 9.40
C ASP A 141 9.51 -19.22 8.69
N LYS A 142 10.56 -18.79 9.40
CA LYS A 142 11.91 -18.60 8.85
C LYS A 142 12.95 -19.41 9.60
N ILE A 143 13.93 -19.86 8.82
CA ILE A 143 15.18 -20.46 9.32
C ILE A 143 16.31 -19.50 8.99
N THR A 144 17.02 -19.05 10.01
CA THR A 144 18.20 -18.20 9.89
C THR A 144 19.42 -18.89 10.49
N PHE A 145 20.61 -18.50 10.05
CA PHE A 145 21.86 -19.07 10.55
C PHE A 145 22.72 -17.99 11.18
N GLN A 146 23.35 -18.32 12.30
CA GLN A 146 24.21 -17.39 13.05
C GLN A 146 25.50 -18.09 13.48
N SER A 147 26.60 -17.34 13.57
CA SER A 147 27.88 -17.88 14.06
C SER A 147 27.90 -18.09 15.57
N GLU A 148 27.10 -17.32 16.31
CA GLU A 148 27.02 -17.36 17.76
C GLU A 148 25.68 -17.92 18.22
N SER A 149 25.65 -18.56 19.39
CA SER A 149 24.42 -19.07 19.99
C SER A 149 23.60 -17.92 20.57
N LEU A 150 22.28 -18.02 20.48
CA LEU A 150 21.38 -17.16 21.24
C LEU A 150 21.55 -17.39 22.74
N ASN A 151 21.47 -16.31 23.50
CA ASN A 151 21.54 -16.36 24.96
C ASN A 151 20.24 -16.91 25.53
N GLU A 152 20.35 -17.94 26.37
CA GLU A 152 19.22 -18.39 27.18
C GLU A 152 18.89 -17.31 28.22
N THR A 153 17.72 -16.71 28.08
CA THR A 153 17.18 -15.74 29.04
C THR A 153 15.92 -16.27 29.68
N THR A 154 15.81 -16.09 31.00
CA THR A 154 14.58 -16.40 31.72
C THR A 154 13.60 -15.25 31.53
N ILE A 155 12.56 -15.47 30.71
CA ILE A 155 11.52 -14.48 30.46
C ILE A 155 10.26 -14.90 31.20
N ASN A 156 9.87 -14.12 32.21
CA ASN A 156 8.66 -14.36 32.99
C ASN A 156 7.47 -13.60 32.39
N LEU A 157 6.94 -14.13 31.28
CA LEU A 157 5.78 -13.63 30.55
C LEU A 157 4.85 -14.81 30.21
N PRO A 158 3.54 -14.58 29.97
CA PRO A 158 2.64 -15.61 29.47
C PRO A 158 3.17 -16.19 28.14
N ASP A 159 3.08 -17.50 27.97
CA ASP A 159 3.44 -18.16 26.71
C ASP A 159 2.32 -17.92 25.69
N LEU A 160 2.68 -17.43 24.51
CA LEU A 160 1.72 -17.23 23.43
C LEU A 160 1.06 -18.56 23.01
N ALA A 161 1.80 -19.66 23.08
CA ALA A 161 1.30 -20.99 22.73
C ALA A 161 0.17 -21.49 23.65
N ASP A 162 -0.01 -20.88 24.83
CA ASP A 162 -1.14 -21.18 25.72
C ASP A 162 -2.48 -20.65 25.16
N PHE A 163 -2.43 -19.69 24.22
CA PHE A 163 -3.60 -19.01 23.67
C PHE A 163 -3.86 -19.36 22.21
N ILE A 164 -2.82 -19.73 21.46
CA ILE A 164 -2.91 -20.00 20.03
C ILE A 164 -2.16 -21.28 19.67
N THR A 165 -2.67 -22.05 18.71
CA THR A 165 -1.95 -23.20 18.17
C THR A 165 -0.88 -22.69 17.21
N ILE A 166 0.38 -22.70 17.68
CA ILE A 166 1.54 -22.45 16.83
C ILE A 166 1.91 -23.80 16.20
N ASP A 167 1.23 -24.17 15.12
CA ASP A 167 1.51 -25.43 14.43
C ASP A 167 2.98 -25.46 13.98
N HIS A 168 3.70 -26.47 14.44
CA HIS A 168 5.11 -26.64 14.19
C HIS A 168 5.34 -27.20 12.77
N THR A 169 5.14 -26.37 11.75
CA THR A 169 5.35 -26.75 10.34
C THR A 169 6.77 -26.51 9.84
N ILE A 170 7.69 -26.00 10.67
CA ILE A 170 9.06 -25.83 10.23
C ILE A 170 9.74 -27.19 10.20
N ALA A 171 10.07 -27.64 8.99
CA ALA A 171 10.75 -28.90 8.73
C ALA A 171 12.00 -29.02 9.60
N ASP A 172 12.25 -30.23 10.11
CA ASP A 172 13.47 -30.51 10.86
C ASP A 172 14.67 -30.17 9.96
N ILE A 173 15.68 -29.50 10.51
CA ILE A 173 16.87 -29.10 9.78
C ILE A 173 17.58 -30.31 9.19
N ALA A 174 17.49 -31.46 9.85
CA ALA A 174 18.00 -32.73 9.33
C ALA A 174 17.30 -33.21 8.04
N SER A 175 16.08 -32.72 7.77
CA SER A 175 15.26 -33.10 6.61
C SER A 175 15.28 -32.09 5.46
N LEU A 176 15.92 -30.93 5.65
CA LEU A 176 15.96 -29.88 4.63
C LEU A 176 16.92 -30.24 3.48
N PRO A 177 16.53 -29.99 2.22
CA PRO A 177 17.43 -30.08 1.08
C PRO A 177 18.64 -29.15 1.25
N LEU A 178 19.81 -29.57 0.73
CA LEU A 178 21.03 -28.79 0.81
C LEU A 178 20.88 -27.43 0.11
N GLU A 179 20.11 -27.37 -0.98
CA GLU A 179 19.85 -26.13 -1.72
C GLU A 179 19.09 -25.10 -0.86
N GLU A 180 18.18 -25.54 0.00
CA GLU A 180 17.46 -24.66 0.91
C GLU A 180 18.36 -24.14 2.03
N ILE A 181 19.20 -25.02 2.59
CA ILE A 181 20.21 -24.63 3.58
C ILE A 181 21.18 -23.60 2.99
N GLN A 182 21.64 -23.82 1.76
CA GLN A 182 22.50 -22.90 1.02
C GLN A 182 21.86 -21.50 0.86
N LYS A 183 20.60 -21.44 0.42
CA LYS A 183 19.85 -20.19 0.29
C LYS A 183 19.67 -19.46 1.62
N SER A 184 19.34 -20.20 2.69
CA SER A 184 19.14 -19.62 4.02
C SER A 184 20.44 -19.11 4.64
N ILE A 185 21.57 -19.81 4.43
CA ILE A 185 22.91 -19.32 4.84
C ILE A 185 23.28 -18.04 4.09
N GLN A 186 22.98 -17.95 2.79
CA GLN A 186 23.18 -16.73 2.00
C GLN A 186 22.35 -15.56 2.53
N ALA A 187 21.05 -15.78 2.72
CA ALA A 187 20.14 -14.78 3.25
C ALA A 187 20.52 -14.30 4.66
N SER A 188 21.19 -15.16 5.45
CA SER A 188 21.66 -14.83 6.79
C SER A 188 22.97 -14.01 6.81
N GLY A 189 23.59 -13.74 5.66
CA GLY A 189 24.75 -12.85 5.56
C GLY A 189 26.06 -13.40 6.15
N LEU A 190 26.16 -14.69 6.45
CA LEU A 190 27.35 -15.30 7.05
C LEU A 190 28.56 -15.42 6.09
N ALA A 191 28.38 -15.05 4.81
CA ALA A 191 29.38 -15.20 3.75
C ALA A 191 29.98 -16.61 3.64
N LEU A 192 29.26 -17.66 4.07
CA LEU A 192 29.74 -19.06 4.03
C LEU A 192 29.43 -19.76 2.70
N HIS A 193 28.45 -19.26 1.95
CA HIS A 193 28.05 -19.77 0.64
C HIS A 193 27.99 -18.62 -0.37
N VAL A 194 29.05 -18.43 -1.16
CA VAL A 194 29.17 -17.41 -2.21
C VAL A 194 29.60 -18.11 -3.50
N PRO A 195 28.65 -18.67 -4.29
CA PRO A 195 28.95 -19.40 -5.53
C PRO A 195 29.78 -18.61 -6.53
N GLU A 196 29.56 -17.29 -6.62
CA GLU A 196 30.30 -16.38 -7.51
C GLU A 196 31.80 -16.34 -7.19
N GLU A 197 32.17 -16.44 -5.91
CA GLU A 197 33.55 -16.54 -5.44
C GLU A 197 34.04 -18.01 -5.37
N GLY A 198 33.24 -18.97 -5.83
CA GLY A 198 33.52 -20.39 -5.74
C GLY A 198 33.45 -20.97 -4.32
N LYS A 199 32.93 -20.23 -3.33
CA LYS A 199 32.76 -20.68 -1.95
C LYS A 199 31.40 -21.38 -1.80
N ILE A 200 31.41 -22.70 -1.71
CA ILE A 200 30.20 -23.54 -1.76
C ILE A 200 30.08 -24.36 -0.49
N VAL A 201 28.91 -24.30 0.17
CA VAL A 201 28.56 -25.24 1.24
C VAL A 201 28.20 -26.57 0.58
N THR A 202 28.92 -27.64 0.90
CA THR A 202 28.77 -28.95 0.23
C THR A 202 27.98 -29.96 1.04
N SER A 203 27.84 -29.75 2.35
CA SER A 203 26.99 -30.57 3.23
C SER A 203 26.71 -29.82 4.53
N CYS A 204 25.65 -30.23 5.22
CA CYS A 204 25.25 -29.76 6.54
C CYS A 204 24.91 -30.98 7.40
N ARG A 205 25.38 -31.02 8.65
CA ARG A 205 25.02 -32.07 9.63
C ARG A 205 24.61 -31.45 10.96
N VAL A 206 23.58 -32.00 11.58
CA VAL A 206 23.16 -31.61 12.94
C VAL A 206 24.13 -32.22 13.96
N LEU A 207 24.62 -31.39 14.88
CA LEU A 207 25.60 -31.81 15.90
C LEU A 207 24.96 -32.06 17.27
N ALA A 208 23.93 -31.29 17.63
CA ALA A 208 23.31 -31.35 18.95
C ALA A 208 21.78 -31.32 18.86
N SER A 209 21.12 -31.75 19.93
CA SER A 209 19.66 -31.67 20.05
C SER A 209 19.18 -30.22 20.04
N THR A 210 18.04 -29.98 19.39
CA THR A 210 17.39 -28.66 19.34
C THR A 210 17.04 -28.13 20.73
N GLN A 211 17.51 -26.93 21.02
CA GLN A 211 17.24 -26.17 22.25
C GLN A 211 16.06 -25.22 22.02
N LYS A 212 15.25 -24.99 23.06
CA LYS A 212 14.20 -23.97 23.05
C LYS A 212 14.74 -22.70 23.71
N ILE A 213 14.79 -21.61 22.95
CA ILE A 213 15.20 -20.29 23.43
C ILE A 213 13.97 -19.41 23.53
N TRP A 214 13.69 -18.89 24.72
CA TRP A 214 12.57 -17.98 24.92
C TRP A 214 12.92 -16.58 24.44
N THR A 215 12.00 -15.96 23.71
CA THR A 215 12.10 -14.56 23.33
C THR A 215 10.78 -13.86 23.58
N LYS A 216 10.82 -12.52 23.59
CA LYS A 216 9.71 -11.65 23.94
C LYS A 216 9.09 -11.03 22.68
N ILE A 217 7.78 -10.87 22.71
CA ILE A 217 7.01 -10.11 21.71
C ILE A 217 5.98 -9.23 22.40
N SER A 218 5.52 -8.22 21.68
CA SER A 218 4.42 -7.35 22.09
C SER A 218 3.28 -7.46 21.07
N LEU A 219 2.07 -7.64 21.57
CA LEU A 219 0.84 -7.67 20.78
C LEU A 219 0.05 -6.40 21.05
N PHE A 220 -0.39 -5.73 19.98
CA PHE A 220 -1.23 -4.54 20.03
C PHE A 220 -2.53 -4.80 19.28
N VAL A 221 -3.66 -4.45 19.89
CA VAL A 221 -4.97 -4.39 19.22
C VAL A 221 -5.25 -2.92 18.95
N ILE A 222 -5.31 -2.53 17.68
CA ILE A 222 -5.36 -1.14 17.24
C ILE A 222 -6.68 -0.91 16.51
N PHE A 223 -7.41 0.13 16.88
CA PHE A 223 -8.60 0.60 16.19
C PHE A 223 -8.26 1.83 15.36
N ASP A 224 -8.55 1.77 14.06
CA ASP A 224 -8.51 2.93 13.17
C ASP A 224 -9.91 3.48 13.00
N ALA A 225 -10.13 4.68 13.56
CA ALA A 225 -11.42 5.37 13.49
C ALA A 225 -11.71 6.04 12.14
N LEU A 226 -10.77 6.07 11.19
CA LEU A 226 -11.04 6.49 9.81
C LEU A 226 -11.57 5.31 9.01
N GLU A 227 -10.90 4.16 9.12
CA GLU A 227 -11.28 2.95 8.38
C GLU A 227 -12.41 2.16 9.05
N ASP A 228 -12.71 2.48 10.32
CA ASP A 228 -13.55 1.66 11.20
C ASP A 228 -13.06 0.21 11.25
N LYS A 229 -11.75 0.06 11.43
CA LYS A 229 -11.05 -1.22 11.34
C LYS A 229 -10.33 -1.53 12.64
N LEU A 230 -10.45 -2.79 13.08
CA LEU A 230 -9.62 -3.34 14.14
C LEU A 230 -8.47 -4.12 13.49
N SER A 231 -7.24 -3.87 13.90
CA SER A 231 -6.05 -4.61 13.48
C SER A 231 -5.29 -5.19 14.67
N ILE A 232 -4.57 -6.28 14.43
CA ILE A 232 -3.73 -6.95 15.42
C ILE A 232 -2.29 -6.87 14.92
N GLN A 233 -1.42 -6.22 15.69
CA GLN A 233 0.00 -6.11 15.35
C GLN A 233 0.88 -6.85 16.36
N ILE A 234 1.74 -7.74 15.84
CA ILE A 234 2.83 -8.35 16.60
C ILE A 234 4.12 -7.62 16.32
N ARG A 235 4.87 -7.34 17.39
CA ARG A 235 6.15 -6.64 17.32
C ARG A 235 7.23 -7.34 18.11
N ASN A 236 8.43 -7.29 17.57
CA ASN A 236 9.67 -7.52 18.31
C ASN A 236 10.38 -6.17 18.48
N GLY A 237 10.24 -5.57 19.66
CA GLY A 237 10.64 -4.18 19.88
C GLY A 237 9.88 -3.23 18.95
N LYS A 238 10.61 -2.46 18.13
CA LYS A 238 10.03 -1.54 17.14
C LYS A 238 9.66 -2.21 15.81
N GLN A 239 10.14 -3.43 15.56
CA GLN A 239 9.91 -4.12 14.29
C GLN A 239 8.54 -4.79 14.30
N ILE A 240 7.71 -4.51 13.28
CA ILE A 240 6.46 -5.21 13.04
C ILE A 240 6.74 -6.55 12.36
N LEU A 241 6.15 -7.62 12.88
CA LEU A 241 6.21 -8.96 12.30
C LEU A 241 4.97 -9.20 11.43
N GLU A 242 4.97 -8.66 10.21
CA GLU A 242 3.81 -8.65 9.30
C GLU A 242 3.15 -10.02 9.11
N SER A 243 3.94 -11.07 8.85
CA SER A 243 3.44 -12.43 8.68
C SER A 243 2.68 -12.93 9.92
N ALA A 244 3.19 -12.63 11.11
CA ALA A 244 2.58 -13.04 12.37
C ALA A 244 1.32 -12.21 12.69
N SER A 245 1.35 -10.90 12.41
CA SER A 245 0.20 -9.99 12.53
C SER A 245 -0.96 -10.48 11.67
N ASN A 246 -0.71 -10.68 10.37
CA ASN A 246 -1.73 -11.12 9.40
C ASN A 246 -2.30 -12.49 9.77
N TRP A 247 -1.45 -13.41 10.24
CA TRP A 247 -1.88 -14.73 10.68
C TRP A 247 -2.83 -14.66 11.89
N LEU A 248 -2.51 -13.84 12.90
CA LEU A 248 -3.40 -13.67 14.05
C LEU A 248 -4.71 -12.96 13.69
N GLU A 249 -4.66 -11.98 12.79
CA GLU A 249 -5.88 -11.35 12.27
C GLU A 249 -6.78 -12.37 11.56
N PHE A 250 -6.20 -13.26 10.75
CA PHE A 250 -6.92 -14.36 10.12
C PHE A 250 -7.53 -15.31 11.16
N LEU A 251 -6.76 -15.75 12.16
CA LEU A 251 -7.26 -16.61 13.23
C LEU A 251 -8.40 -15.96 14.03
N HIS A 252 -8.31 -14.65 14.28
CA HIS A 252 -9.35 -13.90 14.97
C HIS A 252 -10.63 -13.82 14.14
N THR A 253 -10.50 -13.52 12.84
CA THR A 253 -11.63 -13.43 11.90
C THR A 253 -12.35 -14.77 11.76
N GLU A 254 -11.61 -15.87 11.77
CA GLU A 254 -12.14 -17.25 11.75
C GLU A 254 -12.71 -17.71 13.12
N GLY A 255 -12.66 -16.86 14.15
CA GLY A 255 -13.14 -17.20 15.50
C GLY A 255 -12.29 -18.25 16.23
N LYS A 256 -11.09 -18.54 15.74
CA LYS A 256 -10.17 -19.53 16.32
C LYS A 256 -9.42 -19.00 17.54
N ILE A 257 -9.33 -17.68 17.69
CA ILE A 257 -8.75 -17.01 18.85
C ILE A 257 -9.71 -15.94 19.38
N SER A 258 -9.65 -15.68 20.68
CA SER A 258 -10.47 -14.66 21.35
C SER A 258 -9.61 -13.55 21.94
N LEU A 259 -9.90 -12.29 21.62
CA LEU A 259 -9.23 -11.12 22.21
C LEU A 259 -9.47 -11.00 23.72
N GLN A 260 -10.58 -11.54 24.22
CA GLN A 260 -10.85 -11.61 25.65
C GLN A 260 -9.86 -12.55 26.34
N ALA A 261 -9.57 -13.72 25.77
CA ALA A 261 -8.59 -14.64 26.32
C ALA A 261 -7.16 -14.11 26.16
N LEU A 262 -6.84 -13.57 24.99
CA LEU A 262 -5.50 -13.14 24.61
C LEU A 262 -5.10 -11.84 25.34
N CYS A 263 -5.97 -10.85 25.34
CA CYS A 263 -5.66 -9.49 25.79
C CYS A 263 -6.59 -8.97 26.90
N LYS A 264 -7.51 -9.79 27.42
CA LYS A 264 -8.56 -9.35 28.37
C LYS A 264 -9.43 -8.22 27.80
N LEU A 265 -9.52 -8.15 26.47
CA LEU A 265 -10.29 -7.13 25.76
C LEU A 265 -11.65 -7.71 25.37
N SER A 266 -12.71 -7.21 26.00
CA SER A 266 -14.07 -7.68 25.78
C SER A 266 -14.71 -6.96 24.59
N THR A 267 -15.70 -7.58 23.96
CA THR A 267 -16.48 -6.94 22.88
C THR A 267 -17.16 -5.67 23.39
N GLU A 268 -17.67 -5.68 24.62
CA GLU A 268 -18.30 -4.52 25.24
C GLU A 268 -17.31 -3.37 25.43
N THR A 269 -16.05 -3.67 25.81
CA THR A 269 -14.97 -2.67 25.91
C THR A 269 -14.61 -2.11 24.53
N ILE A 270 -14.54 -2.96 23.50
CA ILE A 270 -14.27 -2.53 22.12
C ILE A 270 -15.35 -1.56 21.65
N ASP A 271 -16.62 -1.94 21.80
CA ASP A 271 -17.76 -1.13 21.38
C ASP A 271 -17.81 0.20 22.15
N PHE A 272 -17.58 0.18 23.47
CA PHE A 272 -17.51 1.39 24.27
C PHE A 272 -16.39 2.34 23.84
N GLU A 273 -15.17 1.85 23.65
CA GLU A 273 -14.03 2.69 23.24
C GLU A 273 -14.23 3.25 21.83
N ARG A 274 -14.79 2.45 20.90
CA ARG A 274 -15.22 2.91 19.57
C ARG A 274 -16.23 4.05 19.69
N GLU A 275 -17.26 3.89 20.51
CA GLU A 275 -18.27 4.93 20.75
C GLU A 275 -17.66 6.21 21.32
N VAL A 276 -16.72 6.11 22.26
CA VAL A 276 -16.04 7.28 22.84
C VAL A 276 -15.26 8.05 21.78
N ILE A 277 -14.49 7.35 20.96
CA ILE A 277 -13.68 7.96 19.88
C ILE A 277 -14.59 8.64 18.84
N LEU A 278 -15.67 7.98 18.44
CA LEU A 278 -16.65 8.54 17.49
C LEU A 278 -17.39 9.76 18.07
N LYS A 279 -17.77 9.70 19.36
CA LYS A 279 -18.40 10.82 20.06
C LYS A 279 -17.46 12.03 20.20
N GLN A 280 -16.16 11.80 20.42
CA GLN A 280 -15.17 12.87 20.40
C GLN A 280 -15.10 13.56 19.03
N LYS A 281 -15.12 12.82 17.92
CA LYS A 281 -15.18 13.40 16.57
C LYS A 281 -16.44 14.24 16.35
N ASN A 282 -17.62 13.74 16.76
CA ASN A 282 -18.85 14.52 16.72
C ASN A 282 -18.76 15.81 17.56
N THR A 283 -18.09 15.75 18.71
CA THR A 283 -17.84 16.93 19.56
C THR A 283 -16.91 17.94 18.87
N GLN A 284 -15.88 17.47 18.16
CA GLN A 284 -14.99 18.34 17.38
C GLN A 284 -15.74 19.06 16.25
N ILE A 285 -16.66 18.38 15.58
CA ILE A 285 -17.51 19.00 14.55
C ILE A 285 -18.40 20.09 15.15
N GLU A 286 -19.07 19.82 16.27
CA GLU A 286 -19.88 20.83 16.95
C GLU A 286 -19.04 22.04 17.40
N ALA A 287 -17.82 21.81 17.89
CA ALA A 287 -16.88 22.88 18.22
C ALA A 287 -16.48 23.71 16.99
N ARG A 288 -16.28 23.06 15.83
CA ARG A 288 -16.01 23.74 14.54
C ARG A 288 -17.19 24.61 14.12
N LEU A 289 -18.42 24.09 14.22
CA LEU A 289 -19.64 24.84 13.90
C LEU A 289 -19.83 26.04 14.84
N GLU A 290 -19.53 25.90 16.13
CA GLU A 290 -19.59 27.01 17.08
C GLU A 290 -18.53 28.07 16.77
N ASN A 291 -17.31 27.70 16.35
CA ASN A 291 -16.30 28.65 15.89
C ASN A 291 -16.78 29.45 14.67
N ILE A 292 -17.36 28.76 13.68
CA ILE A 292 -17.97 29.41 12.50
C ILE A 292 -19.07 30.39 12.93
N ARG A 293 -19.92 29.99 13.88
CA ARG A 293 -20.97 30.86 14.43
C ARG A 293 -20.40 32.12 15.09
N GLN A 294 -19.36 32.01 15.90
CA GLN A 294 -18.71 33.16 16.53
C GLN A 294 -18.14 34.12 15.47
N LYS A 295 -17.45 33.61 14.45
CA LYS A 295 -16.94 34.45 13.35
C LYS A 295 -18.04 35.12 12.53
N ALA A 296 -19.16 34.44 12.30
CA ALA A 296 -20.31 35.03 11.63
C ALA A 296 -20.93 36.18 12.45
N LEU A 297 -20.96 36.05 13.79
CA LEU A 297 -21.39 37.11 14.71
C LEU A 297 -20.41 38.29 14.70
N GLU A 298 -19.10 38.03 14.69
CA GLU A 298 -18.06 39.06 14.57
C GLU A 298 -18.19 39.83 13.24
N ALA A 299 -18.31 39.14 12.11
CA ALA A 299 -18.49 39.76 10.79
C ALA A 299 -19.77 40.61 10.70
N ALA A 300 -20.88 40.15 11.30
CA ALA A 300 -22.12 40.92 11.40
C ALA A 300 -21.99 42.17 12.28
N THR A 301 -21.11 42.14 13.29
CA THR A 301 -20.84 43.27 14.19
C THR A 301 -19.93 44.31 13.51
N VAL A 302 -18.91 43.85 12.77
CA VAL A 302 -18.00 44.72 12.00
C VAL A 302 -18.73 45.43 10.86
N ASN A 303 -19.66 44.79 10.15
CA ASN A 303 -20.46 45.44 9.10
C ASN A 303 -21.37 46.58 9.60
N ASN A 304 -21.72 46.61 10.90
CA ASN A 304 -22.48 47.71 11.51
C ASN A 304 -21.61 48.90 11.94
N LEU A 305 -20.28 48.76 11.93
CA LEU A 305 -19.32 49.81 12.22
C LEU A 305 -18.45 50.01 10.97
N LYS A 306 -18.84 50.92 10.07
CA LYS A 306 -18.05 51.28 8.89
C LYS A 306 -16.59 51.56 9.27
N ILE A 307 -15.71 50.60 9.03
CA ILE A 307 -14.26 50.77 9.09
C ILE A 307 -13.70 50.12 7.83
N ASP A 308 -13.12 50.97 6.98
CA ASP A 308 -12.41 50.59 5.78
C ASP A 308 -11.12 49.82 6.11
N ASN A 309 -10.73 48.93 5.18
CA ASN A 309 -9.40 48.32 5.01
C ASN A 309 -8.94 47.24 5.99
N PHE A 310 -9.66 46.11 6.02
CA PHE A 310 -9.00 44.81 6.20
C PHE A 310 -9.36 43.90 5.02
N THR A 311 -8.35 43.34 4.36
CA THR A 311 -8.49 42.28 3.35
C THR A 311 -8.94 41.01 4.05
N VAL A 312 -10.25 40.89 4.31
CA VAL A 312 -10.81 39.66 4.88
C VAL A 312 -10.76 38.58 3.80
N VAL A 313 -9.89 37.57 4.00
CA VAL A 313 -9.77 36.43 3.10
C VAL A 313 -10.93 35.46 3.40
N GLY A 314 -12.10 35.74 2.83
CA GLY A 314 -13.33 34.95 2.97
C GLY A 314 -14.26 35.40 4.11
N GLU A 315 -15.51 34.96 4.08
CA GLU A 315 -16.56 35.38 5.01
C GLU A 315 -17.40 34.19 5.52
N ALA A 316 -18.09 34.37 6.66
CA ALA A 316 -19.08 33.44 7.18
C ALA A 316 -20.42 34.19 7.34
N ILE A 317 -21.39 33.90 6.46
CA ILE A 317 -22.70 34.56 6.43
C ILE A 317 -23.76 33.61 6.97
N GLN A 318 -24.53 34.04 7.96
CA GLN A 318 -25.71 33.31 8.42
C GLN A 318 -26.88 33.51 7.44
N LEU A 319 -27.46 32.40 6.97
CA LEU A 319 -28.65 32.32 6.13
C LEU A 319 -29.81 31.74 6.95
N ARG A 320 -31.01 32.28 6.74
CA ARG A 320 -32.23 31.82 7.44
C ARG A 320 -33.35 31.49 6.46
N ASP A 321 -34.11 30.45 6.81
CA ASP A 321 -35.35 30.04 6.16
C ASP A 321 -35.28 30.05 4.62
N GLY A 322 -36.07 30.90 3.95
CA GLY A 322 -36.15 30.96 2.48
C GLY A 322 -34.85 31.31 1.76
N GLN A 323 -33.88 31.94 2.46
CA GLN A 323 -32.55 32.22 1.90
C GLN A 323 -31.74 30.93 1.70
N ILE A 324 -32.00 29.89 2.49
CA ILE A 324 -31.22 28.65 2.47
C ILE A 324 -31.41 27.91 1.14
N ALA A 325 -32.66 27.72 0.72
CA ALA A 325 -32.98 27.01 -0.53
C ALA A 325 -32.44 27.75 -1.76
N GLN A 326 -32.54 29.08 -1.78
CA GLN A 326 -32.02 29.91 -2.86
C GLN A 326 -30.49 29.84 -2.92
N ALA A 327 -29.82 30.04 -1.78
CA ALA A 327 -28.36 29.97 -1.71
C ALA A 327 -27.82 28.59 -2.07
N PHE A 328 -28.51 27.50 -1.69
CA PHE A 328 -28.12 26.14 -2.06
C PHE A 328 -28.10 25.96 -3.58
N ILE A 329 -29.17 26.38 -4.27
CA ILE A 329 -29.27 26.28 -5.73
C ILE A 329 -28.22 27.16 -6.41
N GLU A 330 -27.99 28.39 -5.92
CA GLU A 330 -26.97 29.29 -6.45
C GLU A 330 -25.56 28.70 -6.32
N VAL A 331 -25.22 28.18 -5.14
CA VAL A 331 -23.92 27.57 -4.84
C VAL A 331 -23.69 26.31 -5.69
N LEU A 332 -24.71 25.45 -5.85
CA LEU A 332 -24.61 24.31 -6.76
C LEU A 332 -24.40 24.75 -8.21
N ASN A 333 -25.11 25.79 -8.67
CA ASN A 333 -24.95 26.28 -10.04
C ASN A 333 -23.57 26.91 -10.30
N SER A 334 -22.90 27.43 -9.28
CA SER A 334 -21.53 27.95 -9.39
C SER A 334 -20.45 26.87 -9.47
N ALA A 335 -20.77 25.61 -9.16
CA ALA A 335 -19.81 24.51 -9.14
C ALA A 335 -19.13 24.31 -10.50
N LYS A 336 -17.79 24.19 -10.46
CA LYS A 336 -16.90 24.04 -11.60
C LYS A 336 -16.26 22.66 -11.67
N SER A 337 -15.94 22.05 -10.53
CA SER A 337 -15.25 20.76 -10.47
C SER A 337 -15.90 19.75 -9.56
N GLN A 338 -16.35 20.14 -8.38
CA GLN A 338 -16.74 19.17 -7.36
C GLN A 338 -17.81 19.69 -6.41
N VAL A 339 -18.76 18.81 -6.08
CA VAL A 339 -19.73 18.99 -4.99
C VAL A 339 -19.69 17.77 -4.06
N LEU A 340 -19.49 18.00 -2.76
CA LEU A 340 -19.67 17.00 -1.71
C LEU A 340 -20.91 17.39 -0.91
N ILE A 341 -21.82 16.45 -0.73
CA ILE A 341 -23.02 16.64 0.08
C ILE A 341 -23.04 15.55 1.14
N TYR A 342 -23.13 15.93 2.41
CA TYR A 342 -23.57 15.02 3.46
C TYR A 342 -24.95 15.45 3.95
N SER A 343 -25.92 14.54 3.84
CA SER A 343 -27.26 14.75 4.38
C SER A 343 -27.74 13.48 5.06
N PRO A 344 -28.12 13.51 6.35
CA PRO A 344 -28.48 12.30 7.09
C PRO A 344 -29.63 11.54 6.41
N TRP A 345 -30.56 12.28 5.80
CA TRP A 345 -31.69 11.73 5.07
C TRP A 345 -31.80 12.32 3.66
N VAL A 346 -32.15 11.45 2.70
CA VAL A 346 -32.36 11.78 1.29
C VAL A 346 -33.76 11.33 0.89
N ASN A 347 -34.57 12.22 0.31
CA ASN A 347 -35.93 11.86 -0.11
C ASN A 347 -36.39 12.57 -1.40
N GLN A 348 -37.52 12.08 -1.93
CA GLN A 348 -38.13 12.55 -3.18
C GLN A 348 -38.67 13.99 -3.11
N ALA A 349 -38.84 14.58 -1.91
CA ALA A 349 -39.33 15.95 -1.78
C ALA A 349 -38.30 16.94 -2.34
N VAL A 350 -37.02 16.77 -1.99
CA VAL A 350 -35.93 17.58 -2.55
C VAL A 350 -35.43 16.99 -3.86
N VAL A 351 -35.22 15.67 -3.93
CA VAL A 351 -34.69 14.96 -5.11
C VAL A 351 -35.79 14.75 -6.16
N ASN A 352 -36.35 15.84 -6.65
CA ASN A 352 -37.36 15.86 -7.71
C ASN A 352 -36.73 16.07 -9.10
N GLU A 353 -37.54 16.03 -10.15
CA GLU A 353 -37.07 16.14 -11.54
C GLU A 353 -36.30 17.44 -11.83
N LYS A 354 -36.63 18.56 -11.16
CA LYS A 354 -35.89 19.82 -11.31
C LYS A 354 -34.49 19.70 -10.73
N PHE A 355 -34.36 19.04 -9.57
CA PHE A 355 -33.07 18.79 -8.93
C PHE A 355 -32.22 17.81 -9.73
N ILE A 356 -32.80 16.72 -10.23
CA ILE A 356 -32.12 15.77 -11.13
C ILE A 356 -31.62 16.48 -12.39
N THR A 357 -32.45 17.33 -13.01
CA THR A 357 -32.05 18.13 -14.18
C THR A 357 -30.89 19.08 -13.86
N LEU A 358 -30.88 19.69 -12.67
CA LEU A 358 -29.77 20.52 -12.21
C LEU A 358 -28.48 19.70 -12.11
N LEU A 359 -28.51 18.56 -11.41
CA LEU A 359 -27.33 17.71 -11.25
C LEU A 359 -26.81 17.17 -12.59
N GLN A 360 -27.68 16.81 -13.53
CA GLN A 360 -27.27 16.41 -14.88
C GLN A 360 -26.58 17.55 -15.64
N LYS A 361 -27.03 18.80 -15.49
CA LYS A 361 -26.33 19.96 -16.07
C LYS A 361 -24.94 20.13 -15.47
N LEU A 362 -24.78 19.93 -14.17
CA LEU A 362 -23.46 19.96 -13.51
C LEU A 362 -22.55 18.85 -14.06
N ALA A 363 -23.04 17.61 -14.14
CA ALA A 363 -22.32 16.48 -14.70
C ALA A 363 -21.81 16.74 -16.12
N ASN A 364 -22.65 17.34 -16.97
CA ASN A 364 -22.30 17.68 -18.35
C ASN A 364 -21.19 18.75 -18.44
N ARG A 365 -21.02 19.59 -17.40
CA ARG A 365 -19.95 20.60 -17.33
C ARG A 365 -18.62 20.06 -16.79
N GLY A 366 -18.56 18.79 -16.39
CA GLY A 366 -17.36 18.23 -15.76
C GLY A 366 -17.46 18.06 -14.24
N VAL A 367 -18.56 18.49 -13.61
CA VAL A 367 -18.66 18.52 -12.14
C VAL A 367 -18.97 17.13 -11.58
N TRP A 368 -18.13 16.66 -10.66
CA TRP A 368 -18.38 15.45 -9.88
C TRP A 368 -19.22 15.73 -8.65
N ILE A 369 -20.14 14.83 -8.32
CA ILE A 369 -21.05 14.98 -7.18
C ILE A 369 -20.98 13.73 -6.31
N LEU A 370 -20.54 13.89 -5.06
CA LEU A 370 -20.51 12.84 -4.05
C LEU A 370 -21.57 13.12 -2.98
N VAL A 371 -22.42 12.14 -2.71
CA VAL A 371 -23.50 12.23 -1.72
C VAL A 371 -23.32 11.15 -0.66
N GLY A 372 -23.15 11.57 0.58
CA GLY A 372 -23.10 10.72 1.77
C GLY A 372 -24.38 10.86 2.57
N HIS A 373 -24.90 9.75 3.09
CA HIS A 373 -26.07 9.75 3.97
C HIS A 373 -26.00 8.69 5.08
N GLY A 374 -26.99 8.71 5.97
CA GLY A 374 -27.13 7.77 7.08
C GLY A 374 -26.81 8.40 8.43
N ILE A 375 -27.69 8.22 9.40
CA ILE A 375 -27.52 8.72 10.78
C ILE A 375 -27.37 7.59 11.77
N ALA A 376 -27.91 6.42 11.44
CA ALA A 376 -27.76 5.22 12.23
C ALA A 376 -26.31 4.72 12.18
N ARG A 377 -25.91 3.97 13.21
CA ARG A 377 -24.58 3.34 13.30
C ARG A 377 -24.40 2.22 12.29
N ARG A 378 -25.49 1.50 11.98
CA ARG A 378 -25.54 0.43 10.98
C ARG A 378 -26.67 0.75 10.00
N GLU A 379 -26.47 0.40 8.74
CA GLU A 379 -27.46 0.71 7.69
C GLU A 379 -28.80 0.04 7.95
N GLU A 380 -28.79 -1.19 8.46
CA GLU A 380 -29.97 -1.95 8.88
C GLU A 380 -30.80 -1.29 9.99
N ASP A 381 -30.18 -0.42 10.79
CA ASP A 381 -30.85 0.32 11.87
C ASP A 381 -31.39 1.69 11.41
N GLU A 382 -31.23 2.04 10.12
CA GLU A 382 -31.68 3.32 9.59
C GLU A 382 -33.21 3.38 9.52
N ASN A 383 -33.79 4.27 10.32
CA ASN A 383 -35.24 4.45 10.37
C ASN A 383 -35.79 5.20 9.16
N LYS A 384 -34.94 5.92 8.40
CA LYS A 384 -35.33 6.67 7.21
C LYS A 384 -34.35 6.40 6.06
N PRO A 385 -34.33 5.17 5.53
CA PRO A 385 -33.45 4.83 4.42
C PRO A 385 -33.87 5.60 3.16
N ILE A 386 -32.90 5.82 2.27
CA ILE A 386 -33.20 6.35 0.93
C ILE A 386 -34.11 5.34 0.21
N SER A 387 -35.18 5.83 -0.43
CA SER A 387 -36.03 4.94 -1.23
C SER A 387 -35.27 4.46 -2.47
N PRO A 388 -35.38 3.19 -2.89
CA PRO A 388 -34.68 2.65 -4.06
C PRO A 388 -34.92 3.44 -5.36
N GLU A 389 -36.12 4.03 -5.53
CA GLU A 389 -36.44 4.85 -6.70
C GLU A 389 -35.63 6.15 -6.75
N VAL A 390 -35.50 6.85 -5.61
CA VAL A 390 -34.71 8.08 -5.50
C VAL A 390 -33.24 7.79 -5.72
N GLU A 391 -32.72 6.71 -5.11
CA GLU A 391 -31.33 6.29 -5.30
C GLU A 391 -31.05 5.97 -6.77
N LYS A 392 -31.94 5.20 -7.41
CA LYS A 392 -31.84 4.87 -8.84
C LYS A 392 -31.82 6.12 -9.71
N LYS A 393 -32.65 7.13 -9.43
CA LYS A 393 -32.66 8.40 -10.16
C LYS A 393 -31.34 9.16 -10.02
N LEU A 394 -30.75 9.18 -8.83
CA LEU A 394 -29.46 9.82 -8.60
C LEU A 394 -28.33 9.08 -9.34
N ARG A 395 -28.25 7.75 -9.18
CA ARG A 395 -27.21 6.90 -9.82
C ARG A 395 -27.32 6.86 -11.37
N ALA A 396 -28.49 7.20 -11.91
CA ALA A 396 -28.72 7.29 -13.35
C ALA A 396 -28.06 8.54 -13.99
N ILE A 397 -27.63 9.53 -13.20
CA ILE A 397 -26.94 10.72 -13.71
C ILE A 397 -25.51 10.34 -14.12
N LYS A 398 -25.21 10.44 -15.41
CA LYS A 398 -23.92 10.07 -15.98
C LYS A 398 -23.16 11.27 -16.53
N THR A 399 -21.84 11.14 -16.61
CA THR A 399 -20.99 12.04 -17.40
C THR A 399 -21.28 11.84 -18.90
N PRO A 400 -20.86 12.76 -19.78
CA PRO A 400 -20.99 12.57 -21.23
C PRO A 400 -20.32 11.30 -21.75
N ASP A 401 -19.32 10.79 -21.02
CA ASP A 401 -18.57 9.58 -21.34
C ASP A 401 -19.12 8.33 -20.61
N GLY A 402 -20.30 8.45 -19.98
CA GLY A 402 -21.06 7.33 -19.43
C GLY A 402 -20.74 6.92 -17.99
N LEU A 403 -19.82 7.61 -17.31
CA LEU A 403 -19.46 7.29 -15.91
C LEU A 403 -20.51 7.81 -14.91
N PRO A 404 -20.71 7.16 -13.75
CA PRO A 404 -21.58 7.68 -12.69
C PRO A 404 -21.08 9.05 -12.18
N SER A 405 -21.74 10.15 -12.56
CA SER A 405 -21.30 11.49 -12.17
C SER A 405 -21.81 11.89 -10.78
N VAL A 406 -22.94 11.31 -10.39
CA VAL A 406 -23.51 11.40 -9.03
C VAL A 406 -23.35 10.04 -8.38
N GLN A 407 -22.64 10.02 -7.27
CA GLN A 407 -22.38 8.81 -6.49
C GLN A 407 -23.00 8.98 -5.12
N VAL A 408 -23.81 8.01 -4.70
CA VAL A 408 -24.59 8.08 -3.46
C VAL A 408 -24.21 6.88 -2.60
N PHE A 409 -23.75 7.15 -1.38
CA PHE A 409 -23.28 6.11 -0.48
C PHE A 409 -23.87 6.30 0.92
N TRP A 410 -24.27 5.17 1.52
CA TRP A 410 -24.49 5.11 2.95
C TRP A 410 -23.11 5.19 3.64
N LEU A 411 -22.87 6.29 4.35
CA LEU A 411 -21.64 6.54 5.10
C LEU A 411 -21.86 6.47 6.62
N GLY A 412 -23.12 6.54 7.05
CA GLY A 412 -23.58 6.26 8.42
C GLY A 412 -23.03 7.18 9.52
N ASP A 413 -23.50 6.93 10.74
CA ASP A 413 -22.94 7.43 12.00
C ASP A 413 -22.57 8.93 11.98
N SER A 414 -23.49 9.77 11.50
CA SER A 414 -23.26 11.20 11.42
C SER A 414 -24.55 12.01 11.32
N HIS A 415 -24.62 13.04 12.16
CA HIS A 415 -25.67 14.05 12.11
C HIS A 415 -25.30 15.25 11.23
N ILE A 416 -24.16 15.19 10.53
CA ILE A 416 -23.60 16.30 9.77
C ILE A 416 -24.54 16.70 8.64
N LYS A 417 -24.58 17.99 8.33
CA LYS A 417 -25.38 18.55 7.24
C LYS A 417 -24.52 19.58 6.54
N GLU A 418 -23.66 19.10 5.67
CA GLU A 418 -22.63 19.93 5.03
C GLU A 418 -22.68 19.78 3.52
N VAL A 419 -22.46 20.88 2.83
CA VAL A 419 -22.25 20.93 1.38
C VAL A 419 -20.96 21.67 1.12
N ILE A 420 -20.07 21.09 0.32
CA ILE A 420 -18.79 21.69 -0.04
C ILE A 420 -18.72 21.75 -1.55
N VAL A 421 -18.40 22.92 -2.09
CA VAL A 421 -18.27 23.15 -3.53
C VAL A 421 -16.88 23.66 -3.84
N ASP A 422 -16.19 22.97 -4.76
CA ASP A 422 -14.88 23.31 -5.33
C ASP A 422 -13.77 23.61 -4.30
N LYS A 423 -13.89 23.14 -3.05
CA LYS A 423 -13.02 23.53 -1.91
C LYS A 423 -13.00 25.04 -1.63
N GLU A 424 -14.00 25.77 -2.13
CA GLU A 424 -14.10 27.23 -2.03
C GLU A 424 -15.29 27.67 -1.16
N ILE A 425 -16.38 26.91 -1.18
CA ILE A 425 -17.62 27.26 -0.48
C ILE A 425 -18.06 26.09 0.40
N HIS A 426 -18.33 26.37 1.68
CA HIS A 426 -18.87 25.44 2.64
C HIS A 426 -20.23 25.94 3.16
N LEU A 427 -21.28 25.16 2.97
CA LEU A 427 -22.57 25.36 3.61
C LEU A 427 -22.74 24.38 4.76
N CYS A 428 -22.93 24.88 5.98
CA CYS A 428 -23.11 24.05 7.18
C CYS A 428 -24.23 24.57 8.07
N GLY A 429 -24.89 23.69 8.81
CA GLY A 429 -25.89 24.11 9.79
C GLY A 429 -26.88 23.02 10.18
N SER A 430 -28.08 23.42 10.59
CA SER A 430 -29.14 22.50 11.04
C SER A 430 -29.99 21.94 9.89
N HIS A 431 -29.88 22.52 8.69
CA HIS A 431 -30.74 22.24 7.55
C HIS A 431 -30.41 20.92 6.85
N ASN A 432 -31.41 20.03 6.68
CA ASN A 432 -31.21 18.76 5.96
C ASN A 432 -31.30 18.96 4.44
N TRP A 433 -30.14 19.11 3.79
CA TRP A 433 -29.98 19.45 2.37
C TRP A 433 -30.80 18.63 1.37
N LEU A 434 -31.01 17.32 1.61
CA LEU A 434 -31.64 16.43 0.65
C LEU A 434 -32.98 15.84 1.11
N SER A 435 -33.53 16.34 2.22
CA SER A 435 -34.83 15.88 2.74
C SER A 435 -35.78 16.97 3.20
N TYR A 436 -35.33 18.22 3.31
CA TYR A 436 -36.17 19.34 3.71
C TYR A 436 -36.16 20.45 2.66
N ARG A 437 -37.32 20.76 2.08
CA ARG A 437 -37.46 21.78 1.02
C ARG A 437 -37.55 23.22 1.56
N GLY A 438 -37.79 23.39 2.86
CA GLY A 438 -38.05 24.71 3.44
C GLY A 438 -39.40 25.33 3.06
N ASP A 439 -40.36 24.52 2.61
CA ASP A 439 -41.68 24.94 2.10
C ASP A 439 -42.84 24.79 3.11
N TYR A 440 -42.54 24.49 4.39
CA TYR A 440 -43.48 24.51 5.51
C TYR A 440 -43.15 25.65 6.49
N LEU A 441 -43.99 25.87 7.51
CA LEU A 441 -43.78 26.89 8.56
C LEU A 441 -42.29 26.97 9.00
N PRO A 442 -41.71 28.17 9.15
CA PRO A 442 -40.29 28.34 9.49
C PRO A 442 -39.93 27.52 10.73
N ARG A 443 -39.02 26.55 10.59
CA ARG A 443 -38.52 25.73 11.69
C ARG A 443 -37.39 26.41 12.47
N GLY A 444 -37.03 27.64 12.08
CA GLY A 444 -35.88 28.35 12.65
C GLY A 444 -34.54 27.75 12.23
N GLU A 445 -34.48 27.12 11.05
CA GLU A 445 -33.25 26.54 10.52
C GLU A 445 -32.21 27.63 10.26
N SER A 446 -30.96 27.35 10.62
CA SER A 446 -29.83 28.26 10.38
C SER A 446 -28.74 27.53 9.62
N VAL A 447 -28.24 28.18 8.57
CA VAL A 447 -27.10 27.73 7.77
C VAL A 447 -26.06 28.83 7.75
N TYR A 448 -24.79 28.47 7.68
CA TYR A 448 -23.69 29.37 7.42
C TYR A 448 -23.12 29.07 6.04
N LYS A 449 -23.01 30.11 5.20
CA LYS A 449 -22.20 30.08 3.98
C LYS A 449 -20.82 30.60 4.33
N VAL A 450 -19.82 29.72 4.24
CA VAL A 450 -18.44 29.98 4.63
C VAL A 450 -17.54 29.92 3.40
N THR A 451 -16.71 30.95 3.21
CA THR A 451 -15.69 31.04 2.15
C THR A 451 -14.28 31.28 2.71
N ILE A 452 -14.11 31.12 4.03
CA ILE A 452 -12.83 31.26 4.73
C ILE A 452 -11.95 30.04 4.39
N PRO A 453 -10.81 30.19 3.68
CA PRO A 453 -10.10 29.05 3.07
C PRO A 453 -9.76 27.91 4.03
N HIS A 454 -9.20 28.22 5.21
CA HIS A 454 -8.84 27.20 6.19
C HIS A 454 -10.06 26.41 6.69
N GLN A 455 -11.21 27.06 6.91
CA GLN A 455 -12.41 26.38 7.41
C GLN A 455 -13.08 25.54 6.33
N VAL A 456 -13.04 26.00 5.08
CA VAL A 456 -13.52 25.20 3.94
C VAL A 456 -12.62 24.00 3.74
N GLN A 457 -11.30 24.16 3.82
CA GLN A 457 -10.33 23.08 3.70
C GLN A 457 -10.52 22.03 4.80
N GLU A 458 -10.67 22.43 6.06
CA GLU A 458 -10.93 21.52 7.17
C GLU A 458 -12.24 20.73 7.01
N ALA A 459 -13.30 21.39 6.53
CA ALA A 459 -14.56 20.71 6.19
C ALA A 459 -14.38 19.73 5.03
N TYR A 460 -13.63 20.15 4.01
CA TYR A 460 -13.35 19.33 2.84
C TYR A 460 -12.59 18.06 3.21
N GLU A 461 -11.47 18.18 3.94
CA GLU A 461 -10.65 17.04 4.35
C GLU A 461 -11.45 16.03 5.16
N PHE A 462 -12.26 16.52 6.11
CA PHE A 462 -13.13 15.68 6.91
C PHE A 462 -14.08 14.83 6.03
N LEU A 463 -14.80 15.47 5.10
CA LEU A 463 -15.82 14.80 4.31
C LEU A 463 -15.19 13.96 3.17
N ALA A 464 -14.15 14.47 2.53
CA ALA A 464 -13.36 13.77 1.52
C ALA A 464 -12.79 12.47 2.05
N ASN A 465 -12.24 12.48 3.28
CA ASN A 465 -11.71 11.29 3.91
C ASN A 465 -12.77 10.19 4.09
N ARG A 466 -14.02 10.55 4.43
CA ARG A 466 -15.10 9.54 4.54
C ARG A 466 -15.40 8.88 3.20
N PHE A 467 -15.46 9.65 2.12
CA PHE A 467 -15.64 9.10 0.78
C PHE A 467 -14.43 8.28 0.33
N GLN A 468 -13.21 8.74 0.61
CA GLN A 468 -11.98 8.01 0.30
C GLN A 468 -11.95 6.63 0.98
N ASN A 469 -12.31 6.56 2.26
CA ASN A 469 -12.34 5.30 2.99
C ASN A 469 -13.41 4.35 2.45
N HIS A 470 -14.56 4.89 2.06
CA HIS A 470 -15.58 4.11 1.37
C HIS A 470 -15.08 3.57 0.03
N ALA A 471 -14.46 4.41 -0.80
CA ALA A 471 -13.86 3.99 -2.07
C ALA A 471 -12.78 2.92 -1.89
N GLN A 472 -11.96 3.03 -0.85
CA GLN A 472 -10.96 2.00 -0.53
C GLN A 472 -11.63 0.65 -0.20
N LYS A 473 -12.72 0.66 0.58
CA LYS A 473 -13.49 -0.56 0.89
C LYS A 473 -14.11 -1.17 -0.38
N LEU A 474 -14.71 -0.34 -1.24
CA LEU A 474 -15.25 -0.78 -2.52
C LEU A 474 -14.17 -1.39 -3.40
N TRP A 475 -12.98 -0.78 -3.44
CA TRP A 475 -11.84 -1.28 -4.21
C TRP A 475 -11.33 -2.63 -3.69
N GLN A 476 -11.18 -2.80 -2.37
CA GLN A 476 -10.78 -4.09 -1.81
C GLN A 476 -11.80 -5.18 -2.13
N ASN A 477 -13.10 -4.90 -1.94
CA ASN A 477 -14.16 -5.83 -2.31
C ASN A 477 -14.15 -6.15 -3.81
N ALA A 478 -13.84 -5.15 -4.65
CA ALA A 478 -13.70 -5.32 -6.09
C ALA A 478 -12.53 -6.25 -6.44
N LEU A 479 -11.39 -6.14 -5.76
CA LEU A 479 -10.23 -7.01 -5.95
C LEU A 479 -10.55 -8.45 -5.55
N GLU A 480 -11.12 -8.64 -4.36
CA GLU A 480 -11.47 -9.96 -3.81
C GLU A 480 -12.44 -10.72 -4.71
N ASN A 481 -13.45 -10.03 -5.24
CA ASN A 481 -14.53 -10.65 -6.01
C ASN A 481 -14.39 -10.46 -7.53
N ARG A 482 -13.30 -9.82 -7.97
CA ARG A 482 -13.09 -9.35 -9.36
C ARG A 482 -14.30 -8.57 -9.91
N ASN A 483 -14.95 -7.76 -9.07
CA ASN A 483 -16.16 -7.01 -9.42
C ASN A 483 -15.81 -5.67 -10.10
N SER A 484 -16.05 -5.56 -11.40
CA SER A 484 -15.75 -4.36 -12.19
C SER A 484 -16.64 -3.15 -11.84
N GLU A 485 -17.87 -3.36 -11.40
CA GLU A 485 -18.79 -2.27 -11.04
C GLU A 485 -18.29 -1.53 -9.80
N LEU A 486 -17.91 -2.27 -8.75
CA LEU A 486 -17.33 -1.69 -7.53
C LEU A 486 -15.99 -1.01 -7.81
N ALA A 487 -15.17 -1.56 -8.71
CA ALA A 487 -13.94 -0.92 -9.14
C ALA A 487 -14.20 0.42 -9.85
N ILE A 488 -15.16 0.46 -10.78
CA ILE A 488 -15.56 1.68 -11.49
C ILE A 488 -16.05 2.75 -10.49
N GLU A 489 -16.89 2.37 -9.52
CA GLU A 489 -17.35 3.30 -8.48
C GLU A 489 -16.16 3.86 -7.70
N SER A 490 -15.22 3.02 -7.28
CA SER A 490 -14.00 3.45 -6.56
C SER A 490 -13.18 4.47 -7.36
N LEU A 491 -12.96 4.19 -8.65
CA LEU A 491 -12.24 5.09 -9.57
C LEU A 491 -12.97 6.43 -9.74
N CYS A 492 -14.30 6.42 -9.80
CA CYS A 492 -15.10 7.64 -9.91
C CYS A 492 -15.07 8.46 -8.61
N VAL A 493 -14.99 7.84 -7.43
CA VAL A 493 -14.81 8.58 -6.17
C VAL A 493 -13.43 9.23 -6.13
N TRP A 494 -12.36 8.51 -6.45
CA TRP A 494 -11.01 9.09 -6.49
C TRP A 494 -10.92 10.21 -7.52
N GLY A 495 -11.50 10.03 -8.70
CA GLY A 495 -11.62 11.09 -9.71
C GLY A 495 -12.34 12.32 -9.20
N ALA A 496 -13.47 12.14 -8.49
CA ALA A 496 -14.18 13.25 -7.87
C ALA A 496 -13.29 14.00 -6.88
N LEU A 497 -12.51 13.28 -6.07
CA LEU A 497 -11.62 13.86 -5.04
C LEU A 497 -10.31 14.46 -5.61
N GLY A 498 -10.05 14.36 -6.93
CA GLY A 498 -8.78 14.80 -7.54
C GLY A 498 -7.59 13.87 -7.20
N MET A 499 -7.88 12.58 -7.07
CA MET A 499 -6.93 11.51 -6.74
C MET A 499 -6.72 10.56 -7.92
N GLU A 500 -6.68 11.10 -9.15
CA GLU A 500 -6.53 10.32 -10.38
C GLU A 500 -5.21 9.52 -10.40
N ASP A 501 -4.17 10.00 -9.71
CA ASP A 501 -2.89 9.29 -9.58
C ASP A 501 -3.02 8.01 -8.72
N ILE A 502 -3.78 8.06 -7.63
CA ILE A 502 -4.05 6.91 -6.76
C ILE A 502 -4.84 5.85 -7.51
N ALA A 503 -5.88 6.28 -8.23
CA ALA A 503 -6.66 5.42 -9.10
C ALA A 503 -5.78 4.66 -10.12
N LEU A 504 -4.85 5.36 -10.77
CA LEU A 504 -3.93 4.76 -11.73
C LEU A 504 -2.92 3.80 -11.08
N LYS A 505 -2.35 4.19 -9.93
CA LYS A 505 -1.41 3.36 -9.17
C LYS A 505 -2.05 2.05 -8.75
N GLU A 506 -3.30 2.08 -8.31
CA GLU A 506 -4.02 0.87 -7.92
C GLU A 506 -4.32 -0.04 -9.13
N ILE A 507 -4.66 0.53 -10.29
CA ILE A 507 -4.77 -0.24 -11.55
C ILE A 507 -3.44 -0.94 -11.89
N GLN A 508 -2.33 -0.18 -11.84
CA GLN A 508 -0.99 -0.70 -12.15
C GLN A 508 -0.56 -1.79 -11.17
N LYS A 509 -0.68 -1.53 -9.86
CA LYS A 509 -0.26 -2.43 -8.78
C LYS A 509 -0.97 -3.77 -8.84
N ASN A 510 -2.25 -3.77 -9.21
CA ASN A 510 -3.08 -4.97 -9.27
C ASN A 510 -3.20 -5.54 -10.70
N ASN A 511 -2.44 -5.01 -11.65
CA ASN A 511 -2.45 -5.40 -13.07
C ASN A 511 -3.87 -5.52 -13.66
N TRP A 512 -4.74 -4.54 -13.36
CA TRP A 512 -6.15 -4.55 -13.79
C TRP A 512 -6.36 -3.63 -14.99
N LEU A 513 -5.64 -3.92 -16.08
CA LEU A 513 -5.55 -3.05 -17.27
C LEU A 513 -6.90 -2.82 -17.97
N GLU A 514 -7.87 -3.71 -17.78
CA GLU A 514 -9.26 -3.56 -18.25
C GLU A 514 -9.94 -2.28 -17.75
N LEU A 515 -9.46 -1.72 -16.62
CA LEU A 515 -9.95 -0.47 -16.05
C LEU A 515 -9.27 0.78 -16.62
N LEU A 516 -8.24 0.63 -17.46
CA LEU A 516 -7.53 1.78 -18.04
C LEU A 516 -8.46 2.67 -18.89
N PRO A 517 -9.40 2.17 -19.72
CA PRO A 517 -10.38 3.00 -20.40
C PRO A 517 -11.30 3.77 -19.44
N VAL A 518 -11.65 3.18 -18.29
CA VAL A 518 -12.44 3.83 -17.25
C VAL A 518 -11.65 4.99 -16.65
N TRP A 519 -10.38 4.76 -16.31
CA TRP A 519 -9.49 5.80 -15.81
C TRP A 519 -9.33 6.94 -16.81
N LEU A 520 -9.24 6.66 -18.12
CA LEU A 520 -9.20 7.71 -19.15
C LEU A 520 -10.47 8.56 -19.15
N ASN A 521 -11.65 7.95 -18.99
CA ASN A 521 -12.91 8.69 -18.86
C ASN A 521 -12.97 9.54 -17.58
N VAL A 522 -12.38 9.06 -16.48
CA VAL A 522 -12.22 9.85 -15.25
C VAL A 522 -11.31 11.05 -15.51
N ALA A 523 -10.16 10.84 -16.14
CA ALA A 523 -9.21 11.89 -16.49
C ALA A 523 -9.82 12.94 -17.44
N ILE A 524 -10.62 12.52 -18.43
CA ILE A 524 -11.35 13.43 -19.34
C ILE A 524 -12.28 14.35 -18.55
N GLN A 525 -13.00 13.80 -17.58
CA GLN A 525 -13.90 14.59 -16.74
C GLN A 525 -13.12 15.59 -15.86
N GLY A 526 -11.96 15.18 -15.32
CA GLY A 526 -11.03 16.07 -14.61
C GLY A 526 -10.47 17.20 -15.48
N LEU A 527 -10.13 16.90 -16.73
CA LEU A 527 -9.66 17.90 -17.72
C LEU A 527 -10.78 18.90 -18.06
N LYS A 528 -12.02 18.43 -18.26
CA LYS A 528 -13.19 19.29 -18.54
C LYS A 528 -13.44 20.31 -17.41
N SER A 529 -13.31 19.86 -16.16
CA SER A 529 -13.48 20.71 -14.97
C SER A 529 -12.24 21.53 -14.60
N LYS A 530 -11.11 21.33 -15.29
CA LYS A 530 -9.79 21.89 -14.95
C LYS A 530 -9.29 21.50 -13.56
N ASN A 531 -9.84 20.44 -12.99
CA ASN A 531 -9.36 19.86 -11.73
C ASN A 531 -8.17 18.92 -11.93
N PHE A 532 -7.95 18.49 -13.17
CA PHE A 532 -6.83 17.65 -13.56
C PHE A 532 -6.02 18.32 -14.66
N SER A 533 -4.71 18.43 -14.47
CA SER A 533 -3.82 19.13 -15.41
C SER A 533 -3.29 18.21 -16.49
N GLY A 534 -3.25 18.68 -17.74
CA GLY A 534 -2.77 17.93 -18.89
C GLY A 534 -1.27 17.55 -18.83
N ASP A 535 -0.50 18.22 -18.00
CA ASP A 535 0.92 17.95 -17.75
C ASP A 535 1.18 16.95 -16.61
N SER A 536 0.11 16.39 -16.02
CA SER A 536 0.20 15.45 -14.92
C SER A 536 1.08 14.24 -15.25
N ALA A 537 1.95 13.87 -14.30
CA ALA A 537 2.81 12.68 -14.41
C ALA A 537 2.00 11.39 -14.60
N SER A 538 0.74 11.36 -14.14
CA SER A 538 -0.16 10.22 -14.32
C SER A 538 -0.37 9.87 -15.79
N PHE A 539 -0.38 10.84 -16.72
CA PHE A 539 -0.49 10.54 -18.14
C PHE A 539 0.72 9.77 -18.65
N LYS A 540 1.94 10.16 -18.25
CA LYS A 540 3.16 9.42 -18.61
C LYS A 540 3.14 8.00 -18.06
N THR A 541 2.68 7.84 -16.81
CA THR A 541 2.52 6.50 -16.21
C THR A 541 1.51 5.68 -17.01
N ALA A 542 0.32 6.21 -17.30
CA ALA A 542 -0.73 5.52 -18.04
C ALA A 542 -0.29 5.16 -19.47
N LEU A 543 0.49 6.02 -20.13
CA LEU A 543 1.06 5.74 -21.45
C LEU A 543 2.08 4.60 -21.39
N SER A 544 2.89 4.50 -20.34
CA SER A 544 3.87 3.41 -20.20
C SER A 544 3.19 2.03 -20.05
N LEU A 545 1.99 1.99 -19.45
CA LEU A 545 1.19 0.76 -19.34
C LEU A 545 0.72 0.22 -20.68
N LEU A 546 0.69 1.04 -21.74
CA LEU A 546 0.29 0.58 -23.08
C LEU A 546 1.16 -0.56 -23.59
N SER A 547 2.44 -0.59 -23.21
CA SER A 547 3.36 -1.67 -23.58
C SER A 547 2.91 -3.06 -23.08
N GLN A 548 2.08 -3.10 -22.04
CA GLN A 548 1.58 -4.33 -21.41
C GLN A 548 0.23 -4.80 -21.98
N VAL A 549 -0.42 -3.97 -22.80
CA VAL A 549 -1.74 -4.27 -23.40
C VAL A 549 -1.58 -5.06 -24.69
N SER A 550 -2.33 -6.17 -24.82
CA SER A 550 -2.44 -6.94 -26.07
C SER A 550 -3.44 -6.32 -27.04
N ILE A 551 -3.26 -6.54 -28.35
CA ILE A 551 -4.19 -6.06 -29.39
C ILE A 551 -5.51 -6.86 -29.37
N GLU A 552 -5.49 -8.04 -28.76
CA GLU A 552 -6.63 -8.97 -28.69
C GLU A 552 -7.53 -8.74 -27.47
N GLU A 553 -7.21 -7.75 -26.63
CA GLU A 553 -7.97 -7.44 -25.41
C GLU A 553 -9.39 -6.97 -25.73
N ALA A 554 -10.38 -7.45 -24.99
CA ALA A 554 -11.79 -7.12 -25.20
C ALA A 554 -12.11 -5.61 -25.03
N PHE A 555 -11.27 -4.88 -24.28
CA PHE A 555 -11.44 -3.45 -24.01
C PHE A 555 -10.63 -2.54 -24.96
N ILE A 556 -9.97 -3.09 -25.98
CA ILE A 556 -9.02 -2.34 -26.82
C ILE A 556 -9.68 -1.16 -27.56
N GLU A 557 -10.92 -1.33 -28.06
CA GLU A 557 -11.63 -0.25 -28.75
C GLU A 557 -11.95 0.92 -27.83
N LEU A 558 -12.35 0.63 -26.58
CA LEU A 558 -12.59 1.64 -25.56
C LEU A 558 -11.30 2.36 -25.19
N LEU A 559 -10.18 1.63 -25.10
CA LEU A 559 -8.87 2.20 -24.83
C LEU A 559 -8.43 3.17 -25.94
N GLN A 560 -8.58 2.76 -27.20
CA GLN A 560 -8.25 3.60 -28.37
C GLN A 560 -9.07 4.89 -28.37
N GLN A 561 -10.38 4.78 -28.17
CA GLN A 561 -11.26 5.94 -28.11
C GLN A 561 -10.92 6.86 -26.93
N GLY A 562 -10.63 6.27 -25.76
CA GLY A 562 -10.23 7.00 -24.56
C GLY A 562 -8.97 7.84 -24.78
N TRP A 563 -7.93 7.27 -25.37
CA TRP A 563 -6.69 8.00 -25.62
C TRP A 563 -6.85 9.13 -26.64
N ARG A 564 -7.59 8.90 -27.73
CA ARG A 564 -7.90 9.98 -28.70
C ARG A 564 -8.61 11.15 -28.00
N LYS A 565 -9.60 10.87 -27.16
CA LYS A 565 -10.32 11.89 -26.39
C LYS A 565 -9.43 12.61 -25.38
N VAL A 566 -8.58 11.89 -24.64
CA VAL A 566 -7.64 12.48 -23.67
C VAL A 566 -6.65 13.42 -24.37
N ILE A 567 -5.96 12.93 -25.40
CA ILE A 567 -5.00 13.74 -26.14
C ILE A 567 -5.69 14.97 -26.74
N GLY A 568 -6.89 14.80 -27.30
CA GLY A 568 -7.66 15.93 -27.81
C GLY A 568 -8.07 16.94 -26.73
N ALA A 569 -8.53 16.48 -25.57
CA ALA A 569 -8.88 17.36 -24.46
C ALA A 569 -7.67 18.13 -23.90
N ILE A 570 -6.49 17.52 -23.89
CA ILE A 570 -5.24 18.20 -23.53
C ILE A 570 -4.87 19.20 -24.63
N ALA A 571 -4.92 18.82 -25.90
CA ALA A 571 -4.56 19.66 -27.04
C ALA A 571 -5.41 20.93 -27.13
N ILE A 572 -6.71 20.84 -26.88
CA ILE A 572 -7.63 22.01 -26.87
C ILE A 572 -7.17 23.05 -25.83
N ASN A 573 -6.61 22.63 -24.71
CA ASN A 573 -6.14 23.52 -23.66
C ASN A 573 -4.68 23.95 -23.86
N ASN A 574 -3.81 23.01 -24.24
CA ASN A 574 -2.38 23.23 -24.49
C ASN A 574 -1.85 22.20 -25.52
N PRO A 575 -1.74 22.59 -26.81
CA PRO A 575 -1.23 21.72 -27.87
C PRO A 575 0.20 21.23 -27.64
N GLU A 576 1.06 22.06 -27.05
CA GLU A 576 2.45 21.71 -26.77
C GLU A 576 2.54 20.61 -25.70
N THR A 577 1.71 20.70 -24.65
CA THR A 577 1.62 19.63 -23.64
C THR A 577 1.17 18.31 -24.26
N ALA A 578 0.17 18.32 -25.14
CA ALA A 578 -0.27 17.12 -25.84
C ALA A 578 0.85 16.53 -26.71
N PHE A 579 1.57 17.38 -27.45
CA PHE A 579 2.71 16.95 -28.27
C PHE A 579 3.82 16.31 -27.43
N ASN A 580 4.15 16.90 -26.29
CA ASN A 580 5.19 16.40 -25.39
C ASN A 580 4.87 15.05 -24.74
N LEU A 581 3.61 14.61 -24.73
CA LEU A 581 3.21 13.28 -24.28
C LEU A 581 3.43 12.20 -25.36
N LEU A 582 3.54 12.59 -26.63
CA LEU A 582 3.68 11.70 -27.78
C LEU A 582 5.16 11.50 -28.15
N SER A 583 5.97 10.97 -27.23
CA SER A 583 7.36 10.56 -27.53
C SER A 583 7.40 9.45 -28.58
N ASP A 584 8.56 9.22 -29.19
CA ASP A 584 8.74 8.15 -30.21
C ASP A 584 8.28 6.77 -29.70
N GLU A 585 8.59 6.45 -28.43
CA GLU A 585 8.18 5.21 -27.77
C GLU A 585 6.65 5.12 -27.63
N VAL A 586 6.02 6.21 -27.19
CA VAL A 586 4.55 6.28 -27.04
C VAL A 586 3.87 6.20 -28.40
N TRP A 587 4.41 6.91 -29.40
CA TRP A 587 3.89 6.91 -30.76
C TRP A 587 3.92 5.51 -31.38
N ALA A 588 5.01 4.76 -31.17
CA ALA A 588 5.09 3.36 -31.58
C ALA A 588 4.00 2.50 -30.92
N GLN A 589 3.67 2.73 -29.64
CA GLN A 589 2.55 2.05 -28.98
C GLN A 589 1.19 2.45 -29.55
N PHE A 590 1.01 3.73 -29.90
CA PHE A 590 -0.23 4.23 -30.50
C PHE A 590 -0.49 3.58 -31.87
N ILE A 591 0.56 3.40 -32.69
CA ILE A 591 0.47 2.67 -33.94
C ILE A 591 0.18 1.19 -33.68
N ARG A 592 0.95 0.53 -32.80
CA ARG A 592 0.79 -0.90 -32.47
C ARG A 592 -0.63 -1.22 -32.02
N LEU A 593 -1.21 -0.38 -31.16
CA LEU A 593 -2.54 -0.55 -30.61
C LEU A 593 -3.65 0.04 -31.49
N LYS A 594 -3.32 0.54 -32.70
CA LYS A 594 -4.25 1.14 -33.65
C LYS A 594 -5.06 2.32 -33.07
N ILE A 595 -4.44 3.08 -32.17
CA ILE A 595 -4.95 4.39 -31.70
C ILE A 595 -4.83 5.42 -32.82
N VAL A 596 -3.79 5.30 -33.66
CA VAL A 596 -3.59 6.09 -34.89
C VAL A 596 -3.25 5.16 -36.06
N GLN A 597 -3.31 5.67 -37.29
CA GLN A 597 -2.85 4.94 -38.47
C GLN A 597 -1.33 5.10 -38.65
N GLU A 598 -0.70 4.16 -39.36
CA GLU A 598 0.75 4.23 -39.66
C GLU A 598 1.14 5.46 -40.49
N SER A 599 0.20 6.01 -41.25
CA SER A 599 0.41 7.22 -42.06
C SER A 599 0.27 8.52 -41.27
N ASP A 600 -0.25 8.47 -40.05
CA ASP A 600 -0.50 9.67 -39.25
C ASP A 600 0.80 10.16 -38.61
N SER A 601 0.90 11.46 -38.35
CA SER A 601 1.93 12.06 -37.50
C SER A 601 1.33 12.57 -36.17
N PRO A 602 2.14 12.79 -35.12
CA PRO A 602 1.68 13.39 -33.87
C PRO A 602 0.96 14.73 -34.07
N ASN A 603 1.43 15.52 -35.05
CA ASN A 603 0.81 16.79 -35.41
C ASN A 603 -0.58 16.59 -36.02
N ASP A 604 -0.77 15.55 -36.84
CA ASP A 604 -2.08 15.25 -37.43
C ASP A 604 -3.09 14.89 -36.34
N LEU A 605 -2.71 14.03 -35.38
CA LEU A 605 -3.59 13.68 -34.25
C LEU A 605 -4.03 14.92 -33.46
N ILE A 606 -3.11 15.84 -33.18
CA ILE A 606 -3.41 17.09 -32.47
C ILE A 606 -4.31 18.00 -33.30
N LEU A 607 -4.01 18.17 -34.59
CA LEU A 607 -4.81 19.00 -35.51
C LEU A 607 -6.22 18.45 -35.73
N TYR A 608 -6.42 17.12 -35.70
CA TYR A 608 -7.75 16.52 -35.78
C TYR A 608 -8.61 16.76 -34.53
N CYS A 609 -8.00 17.16 -33.42
CA CYS A 609 -8.68 17.33 -32.14
C CYS A 609 -9.01 18.78 -31.78
N ILE A 610 -8.39 19.75 -32.47
CA ILE A 610 -8.64 21.19 -32.34
C ILE A 610 -9.69 21.59 -33.37
#